data_AF-A0A929K2W5-F1
#
_entry.id   AF-A0A929K2W5-F1
#
_cell.length_a   1.000
_cell.length_b   1.000
_cell.length_c   1.000
_cell.angle_alpha   90.00
_cell.angle_beta   90.00
_cell.angle_gamma   90.00
#
_symmetry.space_group_name_H-M   'P 1'
#
loop_
_entity.id
_entity.type
_entity.pdbx_description
1 polymer ?
#
loop_
_entity_poly.entity_id
_entity_poly.type
_entity_poly.pdbx_seq_one_letter_code
_entity_poly.pdbx_strand_id
1 'polypeptide(L)'
;MILKPDKIDNLRPEQYRIIMKRSSEDISSIYEEVRKIVLDVKDHGEQVFLNYYKEKYKPDLTLKDLEVTKEDVEEAYRNVDSKVIDALKFASENIVKFHRAQIEKEMWMIDIANGILAGRMTTPLERVGAYIPGRRAAYPSSILMTILPAKVAGVKEIVACTPPDQGMIINPSTIVAADIAGSTKIFKVGGPWGIASMAYGTKTIPKVDKIVGPGNKYVTAAKIMVFGQVGIDSPAGPSEGMILADKTGNVD
;
A
#
# COMPACT_ATOMS: atom_id res chain seq x y z
N MET A 1 -28.16 3.19 10.18
CA MET A 1 -27.73 2.49 11.41
C MET A 1 -28.11 3.39 12.58
N ILE A 2 -28.97 2.96 13.49
CA ILE A 2 -29.31 3.74 14.69
C ILE A 2 -28.39 3.26 15.81
N LEU A 3 -27.44 4.12 16.21
CA LEU A 3 -26.58 3.85 17.36
C LEU A 3 -27.40 4.03 18.64
N LYS A 4 -27.40 3.02 19.52
CA LYS A 4 -28.02 3.11 20.85
C LYS A 4 -26.91 3.32 21.88
N PRO A 5 -26.90 4.44 22.62
CA PRO A 5 -25.89 4.66 23.63
C PRO A 5 -26.13 3.73 24.84
N ASP A 6 -25.05 3.12 25.34
CA ASP A 6 -25.04 2.37 26.59
C ASP A 6 -24.07 3.03 27.58
N LYS A 7 -24.46 3.06 28.86
CA LYS A 7 -23.56 3.49 29.93
C LYS A 7 -22.60 2.35 30.24
N ILE A 8 -21.30 2.65 30.29
CA ILE A 8 -20.25 1.66 30.59
C ILE A 8 -20.53 0.93 31.91
N ASP A 9 -20.98 1.65 32.94
CA ASP A 9 -21.30 1.09 34.27
C ASP A 9 -22.42 0.04 34.25
N ASN A 10 -23.26 0.03 33.20
CA ASN A 10 -24.37 -0.91 33.05
C ASN A 10 -24.00 -2.15 32.24
N LEU A 11 -22.77 -2.23 31.69
CA LEU A 11 -22.36 -3.32 30.83
C LEU A 11 -22.01 -4.56 31.66
N ARG A 12 -22.63 -5.70 31.32
CA ARG A 12 -22.15 -7.01 31.82
C ARG A 12 -20.76 -7.30 31.24
N PRO A 13 -19.90 -8.06 31.93
CA PRO A 13 -18.56 -8.41 31.45
C PRO A 13 -18.54 -8.99 30.02
N GLU A 14 -19.55 -9.78 29.65
CA GLU A 14 -19.68 -10.32 28.28
C GLU A 14 -19.99 -9.25 27.24
N GLN A 15 -20.85 -8.27 27.55
CA GLN A 15 -21.18 -7.16 26.65
C GLN A 15 -19.96 -6.28 26.43
N TYR A 16 -19.22 -5.99 27.50
CA TYR A 16 -17.95 -5.26 27.41
C TYR A 16 -16.95 -6.00 26.52
N ARG A 17 -16.80 -7.33 26.69
CA ARG A 17 -15.94 -8.16 25.83
C ARG A 17 -16.35 -8.13 24.36
N ILE A 18 -17.65 -8.13 24.06
CA ILE A 18 -18.16 -8.05 22.68
C ILE A 18 -17.84 -6.68 22.07
N ILE A 19 -18.05 -5.58 22.81
CA ILE A 19 -17.74 -4.22 22.35
C ILE A 19 -16.23 -4.04 22.11
N MET A 20 -15.39 -4.62 22.97
CA MET A 20 -13.93 -4.57 22.84
C MET A 20 -13.39 -5.53 21.77
N LYS A 21 -14.21 -6.42 21.22
CA LYS A 21 -13.79 -7.34 20.17
C LYS A 21 -13.69 -6.60 18.84
N ARG A 22 -12.48 -6.47 18.31
CA ARG A 22 -12.25 -5.89 16.98
C ARG A 22 -12.93 -6.74 15.91
N SER A 23 -13.34 -6.09 14.82
CA SER A 23 -13.72 -6.79 13.59
C SER A 23 -12.47 -7.41 12.96
N SER A 24 -12.10 -8.61 13.40
CA SER A 24 -11.09 -9.39 12.70
C SER A 24 -11.66 -9.85 11.36
N GLU A 25 -11.07 -9.43 10.24
CA GLU A 25 -11.38 -10.04 8.95
C GLU A 25 -10.95 -11.50 8.98
N ASP A 26 -11.91 -12.42 8.91
CA ASP A 26 -11.62 -13.84 8.80
C ASP A 26 -11.08 -14.16 7.40
N ILE A 27 -9.77 -14.35 7.33
CA ILE A 27 -9.06 -14.74 6.11
C ILE A 27 -9.06 -16.26 5.87
N SER A 28 -9.51 -17.08 6.83
CA SER A 28 -9.43 -18.55 6.73
C SER A 28 -10.17 -19.07 5.50
N SER A 29 -11.33 -18.48 5.21
CA SER A 29 -12.17 -18.82 4.05
C SER A 29 -11.50 -18.60 2.69
N ILE A 30 -10.54 -17.67 2.60
CA ILE A 30 -9.85 -17.31 1.35
C ILE A 30 -8.40 -17.78 1.30
N TYR A 31 -7.90 -18.39 2.37
CA TYR A 31 -6.49 -18.68 2.53
C TYR A 31 -5.97 -19.62 1.44
N GLU A 32 -6.63 -20.75 1.19
CA GLU A 32 -6.20 -21.69 0.16
C GLU A 32 -6.29 -21.13 -1.26
N GLU A 33 -7.29 -20.28 -1.53
CA GLU A 33 -7.42 -19.58 -2.82
C GLU A 33 -6.24 -18.63 -3.05
N VAL A 34 -5.96 -17.77 -2.08
CA VAL A 34 -4.85 -16.80 -2.16
C VAL A 34 -3.51 -17.52 -2.19
N ARG A 35 -3.34 -18.60 -1.44
CA ARG A 35 -2.12 -19.42 -1.43
C ARG A 35 -1.81 -19.97 -2.83
N LYS A 36 -2.80 -20.53 -3.51
CA LYS A 36 -2.64 -21.02 -4.88
C LYS A 36 -2.19 -19.89 -5.81
N ILE A 37 -2.85 -18.74 -5.75
CA ILE A 37 -2.47 -17.57 -6.57
C ILE A 37 -1.02 -17.15 -6.33
N VAL A 38 -0.60 -17.06 -5.06
CA VAL A 38 0.75 -16.62 -4.68
C VAL A 38 1.80 -17.62 -5.18
N LEU A 39 1.55 -18.92 -5.04
CA LEU A 39 2.45 -19.97 -5.52
C LEU A 39 2.50 -20.02 -7.05
N ASP A 40 1.35 -19.89 -7.72
CA ASP A 40 1.30 -19.87 -9.19
C ASP A 40 2.13 -18.71 -9.74
N VAL A 41 2.02 -17.50 -9.15
CA VAL A 41 2.82 -16.34 -9.60
C VAL A 41 4.31 -16.54 -9.32
N LYS A 42 4.66 -17.20 -8.21
CA LYS A 42 6.06 -17.55 -7.92
C LYS A 42 6.64 -18.47 -9.00
N ASP A 43 5.88 -19.47 -9.42
CA ASP A 43 6.38 -20.52 -10.32
C ASP A 43 6.25 -20.13 -11.81
N HIS A 44 5.27 -19.29 -12.16
CA HIS A 44 4.91 -18.98 -13.56
C HIS A 44 4.90 -17.48 -13.91
N GLY A 45 5.19 -16.59 -12.96
CA GLY A 45 5.29 -15.15 -13.19
C GLY A 45 3.98 -14.50 -13.67
N GLU A 46 4.09 -13.58 -14.63
CA GLU A 46 2.95 -12.80 -15.12
C GLU A 46 1.91 -13.63 -15.87
N GLN A 47 2.31 -14.80 -16.38
CA GLN A 47 1.45 -15.64 -17.21
C GLN A 47 0.15 -16.04 -16.47
N VAL A 48 0.21 -16.11 -15.14
CA VAL A 48 -0.92 -16.43 -14.25
C VAL A 48 -2.06 -15.42 -14.39
N PHE A 49 -1.74 -14.13 -14.41
CA PHE A 49 -2.77 -13.07 -14.47
C PHE A 49 -2.92 -12.48 -15.87
N LEU A 50 -1.94 -12.67 -16.77
CA LEU A 50 -2.01 -12.16 -18.13
C LEU A 50 -3.20 -12.77 -18.89
N ASN A 51 -3.45 -14.07 -18.75
CA ASN A 51 -4.60 -14.73 -19.38
C ASN A 51 -5.93 -14.19 -18.83
N TYR A 52 -6.00 -13.98 -17.51
CA TYR A 52 -7.17 -13.40 -16.88
C TYR A 52 -7.45 -11.97 -17.39
N TYR A 53 -6.43 -11.12 -17.48
CA TYR A 53 -6.59 -9.76 -18.02
C TYR A 53 -6.88 -9.75 -19.53
N LYS A 54 -6.38 -10.72 -20.30
CA LYS A 54 -6.76 -10.88 -21.71
C LYS A 54 -8.25 -11.15 -21.88
N GLU A 55 -8.74 -12.15 -21.15
CA GLU A 55 -10.15 -12.55 -21.23
C GLU A 55 -11.08 -11.46 -20.70
N LYS A 56 -10.73 -10.82 -19.58
CA LYS A 56 -11.61 -9.87 -18.91
C LYS A 56 -11.47 -8.46 -19.44
N TYR A 57 -10.26 -7.96 -19.71
CA TYR A 57 -9.99 -6.52 -19.87
C TYR A 57 -9.53 -6.12 -21.27
N LYS A 58 -8.58 -6.84 -21.88
CA LYS A 58 -7.98 -6.46 -23.18
C LYS A 58 -7.47 -7.72 -23.92
N PRO A 59 -8.17 -8.24 -24.93
CA PRO A 59 -7.80 -9.50 -25.61
C PRO A 59 -6.35 -9.55 -26.12
N ASP A 60 -5.86 -8.44 -26.68
CA ASP A 60 -4.51 -8.33 -27.26
C ASP A 60 -3.45 -7.83 -26.26
N LEU A 61 -3.68 -8.05 -24.96
CA LEU A 61 -2.77 -7.61 -23.90
C LEU A 61 -1.37 -8.23 -24.03
N THR A 62 -0.33 -7.40 -23.93
CA THR A 62 1.07 -7.83 -23.86
C THR A 62 1.71 -7.41 -22.54
N LEU A 63 2.92 -7.90 -22.27
CA LEU A 63 3.67 -7.48 -21.08
C LEU A 63 3.99 -5.98 -21.06
N LYS A 64 4.08 -5.33 -22.23
CA LYS A 64 4.37 -3.89 -22.32
C LYS A 64 3.22 -3.04 -21.78
N ASP A 65 2.00 -3.55 -21.87
CA ASP A 65 0.79 -2.87 -21.39
C ASP A 65 0.67 -2.89 -19.85
N LEU A 66 1.48 -3.71 -19.16
CA LEU A 66 1.45 -3.82 -17.71
C LEU A 66 2.15 -2.66 -17.02
N GLU A 67 3.04 -1.93 -17.69
CA GLU A 67 3.74 -0.78 -17.11
C GLU A 67 3.06 0.52 -17.59
N VAL A 68 2.87 1.45 -16.66
CA VAL A 68 2.42 2.81 -16.99
C VAL A 68 3.58 3.52 -17.70
N THR A 69 3.33 4.03 -18.89
CA THR A 69 4.35 4.74 -19.67
C THR A 69 4.40 6.23 -19.34
N LYS A 70 5.39 6.95 -19.89
CA LYS A 70 5.43 8.42 -19.75
C LYS A 70 4.23 9.07 -20.42
N GLU A 71 3.80 8.54 -21.56
CA GLU A 71 2.62 9.02 -22.29
C GLU A 71 1.34 8.82 -21.45
N ASP A 72 1.22 7.69 -20.74
CA ASP A 72 0.12 7.47 -19.79
C ASP A 72 0.12 8.53 -18.66
N VAL A 73 1.30 8.90 -18.15
CA VAL A 73 1.45 9.94 -17.12
C VAL A 73 1.03 11.31 -17.66
N GLU A 74 1.53 11.71 -18.83
CA GLU A 74 1.16 12.97 -19.47
C GLU A 74 -0.34 13.06 -19.74
N GLU A 75 -0.95 11.98 -20.23
CA GLU A 75 -2.38 11.89 -20.44
C GLU A 75 -3.13 11.98 -19.11
N ALA A 76 -2.65 11.35 -18.05
CA ALA A 76 -3.26 11.46 -16.73
C ALA A 76 -3.27 12.91 -16.22
N TYR A 77 -2.17 13.65 -16.38
CA TYR A 77 -2.12 15.08 -16.02
C TYR A 77 -3.09 15.96 -16.82
N ARG A 78 -3.38 15.61 -18.08
CA ARG A 78 -4.39 16.32 -18.89
C ARG A 78 -5.83 16.06 -18.42
N ASN A 79 -6.07 14.92 -17.78
CA ASN A 79 -7.41 14.47 -17.38
C ASN A 79 -7.74 14.71 -15.90
N VAL A 80 -6.82 15.26 -15.11
CA VAL A 80 -7.05 15.60 -13.70
C VAL A 80 -7.18 17.12 -13.55
N ASP A 81 -8.20 17.56 -12.82
CA ASP A 81 -8.39 18.99 -12.52
C ASP A 81 -7.14 19.55 -11.81
N SER A 82 -6.63 20.67 -12.32
CA SER A 82 -5.56 21.46 -11.72
C SER A 82 -5.68 21.65 -10.21
N LYS A 83 -6.89 21.87 -9.68
CA LYS A 83 -7.13 22.03 -8.23
C LYS A 83 -6.82 20.76 -7.45
N VAL A 84 -7.10 19.60 -8.02
CA VAL A 84 -6.75 18.30 -7.42
C VAL A 84 -5.24 18.12 -7.44
N ILE A 85 -4.57 18.47 -8.54
CA ILE A 85 -3.11 18.41 -8.65
C ILE A 85 -2.46 19.30 -7.60
N ASP A 86 -2.93 20.53 -7.44
CA ASP A 86 -2.42 21.49 -6.46
C ASP A 86 -2.65 20.99 -5.03
N ALA A 87 -3.83 20.43 -4.75
CA ALA A 87 -4.11 19.81 -3.45
C ALA A 87 -3.19 18.61 -3.16
N LEU A 88 -2.88 17.78 -4.17
CA LEU A 88 -1.95 16.66 -4.03
C LEU A 88 -0.53 17.12 -3.78
N LYS A 89 -0.06 18.17 -4.46
CA LYS A 89 1.26 18.79 -4.22
C LYS A 89 1.34 19.36 -2.81
N PHE A 90 0.32 20.12 -2.39
CA PHE A 90 0.23 20.67 -1.04
C PHE A 90 0.25 19.56 0.04
N ALA A 91 -0.52 18.49 -0.16
CA ALA A 91 -0.50 17.35 0.75
C ALA A 91 0.88 16.67 0.76
N SER A 92 1.50 16.48 -0.41
CA SER A 92 2.82 15.88 -0.56
C SER A 92 3.89 16.65 0.22
N GLU A 93 3.92 17.98 0.11
CA GLU A 93 4.85 18.83 0.84
C GLU A 93 4.72 18.68 2.36
N ASN A 94 3.49 18.66 2.87
CA ASN A 94 3.23 18.50 4.30
C ASN A 94 3.63 17.10 4.79
N ILE A 95 3.32 16.05 4.02
CA ILE A 95 3.68 14.66 4.34
C ILE A 95 5.20 14.51 4.35
N VAL A 96 5.90 15.05 3.35
CA VAL A 96 7.37 15.04 3.26
C VAL A 96 7.97 15.79 4.44
N LYS A 97 7.45 16.98 4.78
CA LYS A 97 7.92 17.77 5.92
C LYS A 97 7.83 16.98 7.23
N PHE A 98 6.70 16.32 7.47
CA PHE A 98 6.51 15.50 8.66
C PHE A 98 7.46 14.30 8.71
N HIS A 99 7.56 13.52 7.64
CA HIS A 99 8.43 12.33 7.62
C HIS A 99 9.92 12.70 7.66
N ARG A 100 10.32 13.84 7.07
CA ARG A 100 11.69 14.35 7.20
C ARG A 100 12.04 14.69 8.66
N ALA A 101 11.08 15.22 9.43
CA ALA A 101 11.29 15.53 10.84
C ALA A 101 11.49 14.27 11.72
N GLN A 102 11.15 13.08 11.21
CA GLN A 102 11.36 11.80 11.89
C GLN A 102 12.73 11.18 11.60
N ILE A 103 13.52 11.75 10.68
CA ILE A 103 14.85 11.22 10.35
C ILE A 103 15.79 11.49 11.54
N GLU A 104 16.23 10.41 12.18
CA GLU A 104 17.26 10.46 13.21
C GLU A 104 18.67 10.61 12.60
N LYS A 105 19.70 10.78 13.44
CA LYS A 105 21.09 10.79 12.97
C LYS A 105 21.40 9.52 12.17
N GLU A 106 21.89 9.70 10.94
CA GLU A 106 22.20 8.62 10.01
C GLU A 106 23.14 7.57 10.63
N MET A 107 24.12 8.02 11.42
CA MET A 107 24.99 7.18 12.21
C MET A 107 25.28 7.82 13.57
N TRP A 108 25.36 7.00 14.61
CA TRP A 108 25.94 7.39 15.89
C TRP A 108 26.76 6.23 16.47
N MET A 109 27.78 6.55 17.26
CA MET A 109 28.64 5.59 17.96
C MET A 109 28.98 6.11 19.36
N ILE A 110 29.24 5.19 20.28
CA ILE A 110 29.72 5.44 21.64
C ILE A 110 30.89 4.50 21.94
N ASP A 111 31.79 4.94 22.82
CA ASP A 111 32.78 4.06 23.44
C ASP A 111 32.10 3.31 24.60
N ILE A 112 32.01 1.99 24.48
CA ILE A 112 31.41 1.13 25.52
C ILE A 112 32.44 0.54 26.49
N ALA A 113 33.72 0.56 26.10
CA ALA A 113 34.88 0.14 26.87
C ALA A 113 36.13 0.56 26.07
N ASN A 114 37.25 0.87 26.75
CA ASN A 114 38.46 1.42 26.13
C ASN A 114 38.80 0.82 24.74
N GLY A 115 38.57 1.61 23.68
CA GLY A 115 38.86 1.25 22.30
C GLY A 115 37.77 0.42 21.59
N ILE A 116 36.65 0.15 22.24
CA ILE A 116 35.49 -0.59 21.73
C ILE A 116 34.36 0.41 21.44
N LEU A 117 34.14 0.68 20.16
CA LEU A 117 33.03 1.51 19.69
C LEU A 117 31.82 0.66 19.32
N ALA A 118 30.64 1.07 19.75
CA ALA A 118 29.36 0.47 19.36
C ALA A 118 28.38 1.57 18.95
N GLY A 119 27.50 1.27 18.00
CA GLY A 119 26.61 2.29 17.43
C GLY A 119 25.52 1.72 16.53
N ARG A 120 24.79 2.62 15.87
CA ARG A 120 23.80 2.27 14.87
C ARG A 120 23.97 3.16 13.64
N MET A 121 23.87 2.53 12.48
CA MET A 121 23.73 3.20 11.19
C MET A 121 22.39 2.81 10.58
N THR A 122 21.64 3.80 10.10
CA THR A 122 20.37 3.58 9.40
C THR A 122 20.60 3.71 7.90
N THR A 123 20.30 2.67 7.14
CA THR A 123 20.40 2.66 5.67
C THR A 123 19.04 2.42 5.03
N PRO A 124 18.70 3.11 3.94
CA PRO A 124 17.47 2.82 3.21
C PRO A 124 17.48 1.43 2.60
N LEU A 125 16.28 0.89 2.39
CA LEU A 125 16.09 -0.26 1.51
C LEU A 125 16.41 0.11 0.07
N GLU A 126 16.86 -0.86 -0.73
CA GLU A 126 17.16 -0.61 -2.14
C GLU A 126 15.87 -0.45 -2.94
N ARG A 127 14.88 -1.32 -2.68
CA ARG A 127 13.60 -1.32 -3.38
C ARG A 127 12.40 -1.54 -2.47
N VAL A 128 11.38 -0.70 -2.60
CA VAL A 128 10.09 -0.83 -1.89
C VAL A 128 8.96 -1.04 -2.88
N GLY A 129 8.10 -2.01 -2.61
CA GLY A 129 6.84 -2.23 -3.30
C GLY A 129 5.69 -1.48 -2.63
N ALA A 130 4.98 -0.63 -3.35
CA ALA A 130 3.81 0.09 -2.90
C ALA A 130 2.56 -0.53 -3.51
N TYR A 131 1.76 -1.24 -2.72
CA TYR A 131 0.44 -1.67 -3.16
C TYR A 131 -0.57 -0.53 -3.02
N ILE A 132 -1.22 -0.19 -4.12
CA ILE A 132 -2.19 0.89 -4.21
C ILE A 132 -3.59 0.28 -4.46
N PRO A 133 -4.56 0.43 -3.54
CA PRO A 133 -5.94 0.06 -3.79
C PRO A 133 -6.55 0.87 -4.93
N GLY A 134 -7.45 0.25 -5.69
CA GLY A 134 -8.14 0.91 -6.80
C GLY A 134 -9.46 0.24 -7.20
N ARG A 135 -9.90 0.49 -8.44
CA ARG A 135 -11.21 0.15 -9.03
C ARG A 135 -12.36 1.00 -8.49
N ARG A 136 -13.13 0.48 -7.52
CA ARG A 136 -14.41 1.09 -7.06
C ARG A 136 -14.26 2.50 -6.52
N ALA A 137 -13.09 2.85 -6.03
CA ALA A 137 -12.72 4.20 -5.62
C ALA A 137 -11.22 4.41 -5.85
N ALA A 138 -10.85 5.67 -6.05
CA ALA A 138 -9.46 6.11 -6.06
C ALA A 138 -9.09 6.64 -4.67
N TYR A 139 -7.87 6.34 -4.22
CA TYR A 139 -7.36 6.79 -2.92
C TYR A 139 -6.01 7.55 -3.07
N PRO A 140 -5.99 8.74 -3.71
CA PRO A 140 -4.76 9.49 -3.93
C PRO A 140 -3.95 9.78 -2.66
N SER A 141 -4.63 10.04 -1.53
CA SER A 141 -3.99 10.25 -0.23
C SER A 141 -3.20 9.04 0.26
N SER A 142 -3.76 7.83 0.11
CA SER A 142 -3.07 6.58 0.47
C SER A 142 -1.82 6.36 -0.37
N ILE A 143 -1.82 6.79 -1.62
CA ILE A 143 -0.65 6.70 -2.52
C ILE A 143 0.48 7.57 -1.97
N LEU A 144 0.19 8.84 -1.65
CA LEU A 144 1.15 9.75 -1.05
C LEU A 144 1.73 9.16 0.25
N MET A 145 0.87 8.67 1.15
CA MET A 145 1.30 8.09 2.43
C MET A 145 2.08 6.78 2.28
N THR A 146 1.91 6.05 1.19
CA THR A 146 2.61 4.78 0.95
C THR A 146 4.00 5.01 0.32
N ILE A 147 4.11 5.98 -0.59
CA ILE A 147 5.33 6.20 -1.39
C ILE A 147 6.26 7.23 -0.76
N LEU A 148 5.73 8.35 -0.25
CA LEU A 148 6.55 9.46 0.24
C LEU A 148 7.48 9.07 1.41
N PRO A 149 7.08 8.23 2.38
CA PRO A 149 8.00 7.81 3.44
C PRO A 149 9.22 7.05 2.90
N ALA A 150 9.02 6.18 1.89
CA ALA A 150 10.11 5.47 1.23
C ALA A 150 11.03 6.45 0.48
N LYS A 151 10.44 7.45 -0.20
CA LYS A 151 11.21 8.48 -0.88
C LYS A 151 12.04 9.32 0.09
N VAL A 152 11.45 9.71 1.22
CA VAL A 152 12.10 10.48 2.29
C VAL A 152 13.23 9.68 2.94
N ALA A 153 13.03 8.36 3.12
CA ALA A 153 14.07 7.48 3.65
C ALA A 153 15.28 7.32 2.71
N GLY A 154 15.15 7.66 1.43
CA GLY A 154 16.21 7.53 0.43
C GLY A 154 16.17 6.24 -0.38
N VAL A 155 15.01 5.54 -0.42
CA VAL A 155 14.81 4.36 -1.27
C VAL A 155 14.96 4.75 -2.74
N LYS A 156 15.77 4.00 -3.49
CA LYS A 156 16.10 4.33 -4.88
C LYS A 156 15.03 3.89 -5.87
N GLU A 157 14.48 2.69 -5.69
CA GLU A 157 13.43 2.15 -6.57
C GLU A 157 12.13 1.92 -5.80
N ILE A 158 11.08 2.64 -6.18
CA ILE A 158 9.74 2.46 -5.62
C ILE A 158 8.85 1.91 -6.73
N VAL A 159 8.35 0.69 -6.52
CA VAL A 159 7.53 -0.05 -7.48
C VAL A 159 6.10 -0.05 -7.00
N ALA A 160 5.23 0.67 -7.71
CA ALA A 160 3.81 0.71 -7.40
C ALA A 160 3.04 -0.36 -8.17
N CYS A 161 2.13 -1.07 -7.51
CA CYS A 161 1.19 -1.99 -8.15
C CYS A 161 -0.24 -1.53 -7.84
N THR A 162 -1.06 -1.35 -8.86
CA THR A 162 -2.48 -0.98 -8.73
C THR A 162 -3.34 -1.82 -9.67
N PRO A 163 -4.53 -2.30 -9.23
CA PRO A 163 -5.43 -3.02 -10.12
C PRO A 163 -5.90 -2.12 -11.27
N PRO A 164 -5.91 -2.62 -12.52
CA PRO A 164 -6.57 -1.96 -13.63
C PRO A 164 -8.07 -2.25 -13.64
N ASP A 165 -8.80 -1.41 -14.39
CA ASP A 165 -10.16 -1.62 -14.87
C ASP A 165 -10.15 -2.15 -16.33
N GLN A 166 -11.33 -2.23 -16.94
CA GLN A 166 -11.51 -2.64 -18.34
C GLN A 166 -10.56 -1.88 -19.27
N GLY A 167 -9.95 -2.58 -20.23
CA GLY A 167 -8.99 -1.98 -21.17
C GLY A 167 -7.61 -1.70 -20.58
N MET A 168 -7.30 -2.21 -19.38
CA MET A 168 -6.05 -1.90 -18.64
C MET A 168 -5.93 -0.43 -18.23
N ILE A 169 -7.06 0.22 -17.97
CA ILE A 169 -7.11 1.62 -17.58
C ILE A 169 -6.94 1.72 -16.06
N ILE A 170 -6.17 2.72 -15.61
CA ILE A 170 -6.08 3.11 -14.20
C ILE A 170 -6.66 4.52 -14.08
N ASN A 171 -7.25 4.82 -12.93
CA ASN A 171 -7.72 6.18 -12.63
C ASN A 171 -6.58 7.22 -12.82
N PRO A 172 -6.77 8.28 -13.61
CA PRO A 172 -5.76 9.32 -13.83
C PRO A 172 -5.20 9.94 -12.52
N SER A 173 -6.05 10.14 -11.51
CA SER A 173 -5.62 10.69 -10.22
C SER A 173 -4.67 9.75 -9.47
N THR A 174 -4.79 8.43 -9.68
CA THR A 174 -3.86 7.44 -9.13
C THR A 174 -2.48 7.57 -9.76
N ILE A 175 -2.41 7.73 -11.10
CA ILE A 175 -1.16 7.90 -11.83
C ILE A 175 -0.48 9.21 -11.41
N VAL A 176 -1.23 10.32 -11.41
CA VAL A 176 -0.72 11.65 -11.01
C VAL A 176 -0.22 11.64 -9.56
N ALA A 177 -0.96 11.05 -8.63
CA ALA A 177 -0.52 10.98 -7.23
C ALA A 177 0.75 10.12 -7.05
N ALA A 178 0.88 9.01 -7.80
CA ALA A 178 2.07 8.15 -7.75
C ALA A 178 3.30 8.84 -8.34
N ASP A 179 3.12 9.59 -9.44
CA ASP A 179 4.16 10.41 -10.06
C ASP A 179 4.61 11.55 -9.13
N ILE A 180 3.67 12.33 -8.57
CA ILE A 180 3.96 13.38 -7.56
C ILE A 180 4.72 12.80 -6.36
N ALA A 181 4.36 11.59 -5.92
CA ALA A 181 5.03 10.94 -4.80
C ALA A 181 6.43 10.40 -5.14
N GLY A 182 6.79 10.32 -6.43
CA GLY A 182 8.08 9.87 -6.90
C GLY A 182 8.21 8.36 -7.04
N SER A 183 7.13 7.66 -7.41
CA SER A 183 7.19 6.25 -7.83
C SER A 183 8.16 6.10 -9.01
N THR A 184 9.01 5.08 -8.98
CA THR A 184 9.96 4.82 -10.08
C THR A 184 9.28 4.08 -11.23
N LYS A 185 8.42 3.12 -10.90
CA LYS A 185 7.62 2.34 -11.85
C LYS A 185 6.22 2.15 -11.30
N ILE A 186 5.23 2.08 -12.19
CA ILE A 186 3.83 1.80 -11.82
C ILE A 186 3.34 0.66 -12.72
N PHE A 187 2.86 -0.41 -12.11
CA PHE A 187 2.36 -1.59 -12.79
C PHE A 187 0.85 -1.75 -12.60
N LYS A 188 0.18 -2.07 -13.71
CA LYS A 188 -1.26 -2.30 -13.84
C LYS A 188 -1.61 -3.72 -13.40
N VAL A 189 -1.29 -4.06 -12.16
CA VAL A 189 -1.54 -5.37 -11.53
C VAL A 189 -2.00 -5.16 -10.09
N GLY A 190 -3.04 -5.87 -9.66
CA GLY A 190 -3.59 -5.73 -8.31
C GLY A 190 -3.91 -7.05 -7.61
N GLY A 191 -4.47 -6.94 -6.41
CA GLY A 191 -4.80 -8.09 -5.57
C GLY A 191 -3.57 -8.94 -5.17
N PRO A 192 -3.78 -10.23 -4.88
CA PRO A 192 -2.70 -11.16 -4.57
C PRO A 192 -1.63 -11.26 -5.66
N TRP A 193 -1.99 -11.08 -6.93
CA TRP A 193 -1.04 -11.10 -8.05
C TRP A 193 0.02 -10.00 -7.89
N GLY A 194 -0.39 -8.75 -7.64
CA GLY A 194 0.55 -7.65 -7.47
C GLY A 194 1.49 -7.84 -6.27
N ILE A 195 0.96 -8.39 -5.17
CA ILE A 195 1.77 -8.71 -3.97
C ILE A 195 2.78 -9.81 -4.27
N ALA A 196 2.35 -10.91 -4.88
CA ALA A 196 3.23 -12.02 -5.21
C ALA A 196 4.30 -11.61 -6.24
N SER A 197 3.94 -10.80 -7.25
CA SER A 197 4.88 -10.28 -8.25
C SER A 197 5.96 -9.40 -7.62
N MET A 198 5.61 -8.52 -6.69
CA MET A 198 6.62 -7.72 -5.97
C MET A 198 7.47 -8.59 -5.02
N ALA A 199 6.88 -9.62 -4.40
CA ALA A 199 7.58 -10.47 -3.43
C ALA A 199 8.62 -11.40 -4.09
N TYR A 200 8.29 -11.97 -5.24
CA TYR A 200 9.15 -12.94 -5.92
C TYR A 200 9.90 -12.36 -7.11
N GLY A 201 9.43 -11.23 -7.64
CA GLY A 201 9.86 -10.73 -8.94
C GLY A 201 9.26 -11.55 -10.07
N THR A 202 9.09 -10.89 -11.21
CA THR A 202 8.66 -11.50 -12.47
C THR A 202 9.54 -10.98 -13.61
N LYS A 203 9.18 -11.26 -14.87
CA LYS A 203 9.96 -10.77 -16.02
C LYS A 203 9.97 -9.24 -16.12
N THR A 204 8.89 -8.56 -15.74
CA THR A 204 8.74 -7.11 -15.80
C THR A 204 8.71 -6.44 -14.43
N ILE A 205 8.11 -7.07 -13.42
CA ILE A 205 7.98 -6.50 -12.06
C ILE A 205 9.19 -6.94 -11.23
N PRO A 206 10.06 -6.03 -10.77
CA PRO A 206 11.23 -6.41 -10.00
C PRO A 206 10.87 -6.89 -8.60
N LYS A 207 11.65 -7.84 -8.07
CA LYS A 207 11.56 -8.27 -6.67
C LYS A 207 11.92 -7.12 -5.72
N VAL A 208 11.10 -6.84 -4.71
CA VAL A 208 11.32 -5.75 -3.73
C VAL A 208 11.82 -6.27 -2.38
N ASP A 209 12.35 -5.39 -1.53
CA ASP A 209 12.82 -5.74 -0.18
C ASP A 209 11.69 -5.68 0.86
N LYS A 210 10.74 -4.75 0.65
CA LYS A 210 9.58 -4.57 1.52
C LYS A 210 8.35 -4.16 0.72
N ILE A 211 7.19 -4.74 1.05
CA ILE A 211 5.90 -4.37 0.49
C ILE A 211 5.09 -3.60 1.54
N VAL A 212 4.58 -2.45 1.14
CA VAL A 212 3.78 -1.56 1.98
C VAL A 212 2.47 -1.21 1.28
N GLY A 213 1.51 -0.73 2.06
CA GLY A 213 0.25 -0.21 1.55
C GLY A 213 -0.96 -1.05 1.98
N PRO A 214 -2.13 -0.41 2.11
CA PRO A 214 -3.36 -1.06 2.55
C PRO A 214 -3.96 -1.92 1.45
N GLY A 215 -4.87 -2.83 1.80
CA GLY A 215 -5.61 -3.61 0.82
C GLY A 215 -6.78 -4.34 1.46
N ASN A 216 -7.59 -4.99 0.64
CA ASN A 216 -8.67 -5.84 1.14
C ASN A 216 -8.11 -7.15 1.73
N LYS A 217 -8.98 -7.97 2.32
CA LYS A 217 -8.64 -9.30 2.86
C LYS A 217 -7.74 -10.17 1.97
N TYR A 218 -7.89 -10.12 0.64
CA TYR A 218 -7.06 -10.91 -0.28
C TYR A 218 -5.62 -10.40 -0.36
N VAL A 219 -5.45 -9.07 -0.39
CA VAL A 219 -4.14 -8.42 -0.35
C VAL A 219 -3.47 -8.66 1.00
N THR A 220 -4.22 -8.52 2.10
CA THR A 220 -3.71 -8.79 3.45
C THR A 220 -3.28 -10.25 3.61
N ALA A 221 -4.09 -11.21 3.16
CA ALA A 221 -3.72 -12.63 3.14
C ALA A 221 -2.45 -12.88 2.32
N ALA A 222 -2.34 -12.28 1.13
CA ALA A 222 -1.15 -12.42 0.29
C ALA A 222 0.11 -11.83 0.98
N LYS A 223 0.00 -10.66 1.61
CA LYS A 223 1.10 -10.04 2.38
C LYS A 223 1.56 -10.94 3.52
N ILE A 224 0.63 -11.55 4.25
CA ILE A 224 0.94 -12.51 5.32
C ILE A 224 1.68 -13.73 4.75
N MET A 225 1.26 -14.27 3.61
CA MET A 225 1.88 -15.44 3.00
C MET A 225 3.30 -15.21 2.48
N VAL A 226 3.59 -14.00 1.99
CA VAL A 226 4.93 -13.64 1.50
C VAL A 226 5.86 -13.12 2.61
N PHE A 227 5.32 -12.90 3.81
CA PHE A 227 6.13 -12.45 4.95
C PHE A 227 7.24 -13.45 5.26
N GLY A 228 8.44 -12.94 5.51
CA GLY A 228 9.66 -13.73 5.69
C GLY A 228 10.43 -13.99 4.38
N GLN A 229 9.76 -13.92 3.22
CA GLN A 229 10.43 -13.84 1.91
C GLN A 229 10.69 -12.39 1.49
N VAL A 230 9.78 -11.50 1.89
CA VAL A 230 9.85 -10.05 1.73
C VAL A 230 9.36 -9.39 3.03
N GLY A 231 9.87 -8.22 3.37
CA GLY A 231 9.33 -7.44 4.48
C GLY A 231 7.90 -6.98 4.18
N ILE A 232 7.06 -6.86 5.22
CA ILE A 232 5.78 -6.15 5.12
C ILE A 232 5.71 -5.07 6.21
N ASP A 233 4.91 -4.04 6.01
CA ASP A 233 4.58 -3.03 7.03
C ASP A 233 3.78 -3.63 8.19
N SER A 234 2.56 -4.09 7.90
CA SER A 234 1.58 -4.60 8.87
C SER A 234 0.47 -5.35 8.14
N PRO A 235 -0.14 -6.39 8.76
CA PRO A 235 -1.45 -6.87 8.35
C PRO A 235 -2.48 -5.74 8.59
N ALA A 236 -2.76 -4.97 7.55
CA ALA A 236 -3.77 -3.92 7.63
C ALA A 236 -5.16 -4.58 7.81
N GLY A 237 -5.84 -4.23 8.90
CA GLY A 237 -7.24 -4.56 9.14
C GLY A 237 -8.17 -3.42 8.70
N PRO A 238 -9.49 -3.57 8.87
CA PRO A 238 -10.46 -2.52 8.60
C PRO A 238 -10.13 -1.22 9.35
N SER A 239 -10.45 -0.07 8.74
CA SER A 239 -10.30 1.24 9.40
C SER A 239 -11.22 1.35 10.61
N GLU A 240 -10.68 1.84 11.72
CA GLU A 240 -11.42 2.08 12.96
C GLU A 240 -11.14 3.52 13.45
N GLY A 241 -12.13 4.14 14.07
CA GLY A 241 -12.01 5.46 14.71
C GLY A 241 -12.86 5.51 15.98
N MET A 242 -12.35 6.16 17.03
CA MET A 242 -13.06 6.35 18.30
C MET A 242 -13.20 7.83 18.57
N ILE A 243 -14.44 8.28 18.81
CA ILE A 243 -14.74 9.66 19.17
C ILE A 243 -14.97 9.71 20.67
N LEU A 244 -14.18 10.53 21.36
CA LEU A 244 -14.42 10.90 22.75
C LEU A 244 -14.91 12.35 22.77
N ALA A 245 -16.16 12.54 23.21
CA ALA A 245 -16.79 13.85 23.29
C ALA A 245 -17.28 14.09 24.71
N ASP A 246 -17.06 15.31 25.20
CA ASP A 246 -17.67 15.80 26.42
C ASP A 246 -18.74 16.86 26.08
N LYS A 247 -19.20 17.60 27.09
CA LYS A 247 -20.21 18.67 26.94
C LYS A 247 -19.80 19.82 26.02
N THR A 248 -18.53 19.92 25.64
CA THR A 248 -18.02 20.94 24.72
C THR A 248 -17.97 20.46 23.27
N GLY A 249 -18.25 19.18 23.02
CA GLY A 249 -18.28 18.60 21.69
C GLY A 249 -19.41 19.21 20.84
N ASN A 250 -19.10 19.47 19.57
CA ASN A 250 -20.13 19.72 18.57
C ASN A 250 -20.79 18.38 18.17
N VAL A 251 -22.10 18.40 18.02
CA VAL A 251 -22.89 17.22 17.64
C VAL A 251 -22.78 16.93 16.14
N ASP A 252 -22.56 17.96 15.32
CA ASP A 252 -22.27 17.87 13.88
C ASP A 252 -20.79 17.53 13.62
#